data_AF-A0A538PL00-F1
#
_entry.id   AF-A0A538PL00-F1
#
_cell.length_a   1.000
_cell.length_b   1.000
_cell.length_c   1.000
_cell.angle_alpha   90.00
_cell.angle_beta   90.00
_cell.angle_gamma   90.00
#
_symmetry.space_group_name_H-M   'P 1'
#
loop_
_entity.id
_entity.type
_entity.pdbx_description
1 polymer ?
#
loop_
_entity_poly.entity_id
_entity_poly.type
_entity_poly.pdbx_seq_one_letter_code
_entity_poly.pdbx_strand_id
1 'polypeptide(L)'
;MSNFRQFYDHRNQATRIDLFEELTDHSLAALRSFTRRLGAPHLLEEVILPKLREGDSQLLTAVQDRPWPPWGLGARFVTAVCQTHAISDASYAVSPVYVTDEDLTNVGMISAVFKEALDQLAVNPRAEVCYLVAENSTLVNHVLTQSGFKRSDDVFVTWAGRYHTYRALAGDVLKHFGLDKHSVPDLLAHDLDTSLLEKNALFHQTLYLGSRAEWASERTISEIIGLVRGAHASKPGGVPSGSGRFAFDPERDIFFDWVANFLGGGATGPTSPVNRLLDYVVHHEKDFKPATIVERNAAAPSVNEKIRRALTLDKLGEFEATLVEHIKSQLQGVLQRLKRKPFALGRIEMQITASGDGSYFKMHQDSDGKDTRELSFVYFFHREPRRFSGGELRIFESRMVDGKLLPADHSHTLAPRQDAIVFFPPLNEHEVLPVRVPSGQFGDNRFTINGWIHRQ
;
A
#
# COMPACT_ATOMS: atom_id res chain seq x y z
N MET A 1 15.72 25.55 41.40
CA MET A 1 15.21 24.67 40.33
C MET A 1 16.06 24.92 39.11
N SER A 2 16.85 23.92 38.71
CA SER A 2 17.81 24.07 37.61
C SER A 2 17.05 24.33 36.31
N ASN A 3 17.29 25.49 35.70
CA ASN A 3 16.72 25.91 34.43
C ASN A 3 17.42 25.19 33.28
N PHE A 4 17.28 23.85 33.23
CA PHE A 4 17.80 23.05 32.13
C PHE A 4 16.91 23.30 30.91
N ARG A 5 17.45 23.97 29.89
CA ARG A 5 16.82 24.06 28.58
C ARG A 5 16.61 22.63 28.05
N GLN A 6 15.39 22.31 27.68
CA GLN A 6 15.06 21.03 27.06
C GLN A 6 15.48 21.04 25.58
N PHE A 7 15.71 19.86 25.01
CA PHE A 7 16.29 19.69 23.67
C PHE A 7 15.51 20.44 22.57
N TYR A 8 14.18 20.50 22.68
CA TYR A 8 13.30 21.11 21.69
C TYR A 8 12.98 22.59 21.95
N ASP A 9 13.34 23.16 23.11
CA ASP A 9 12.93 24.52 23.50
C ASP A 9 13.30 25.56 22.45
N HIS A 10 14.54 25.52 21.95
CA HIS A 10 15.01 26.49 20.94
C HIS A 10 14.26 26.34 19.61
N ARG A 11 13.90 25.11 19.22
CA ARG A 11 13.11 24.87 17.99
C ARG A 11 11.69 25.40 18.19
N ASN A 12 11.08 25.12 19.33
CA ASN A 12 9.69 25.47 19.60
C ASN A 12 9.48 26.97 19.85
N GLN A 13 10.50 27.71 20.30
CA GLN A 13 10.42 29.16 20.52
C GLN A 13 10.00 29.97 19.29
N ALA A 14 10.35 29.51 18.09
CA ALA A 14 10.01 30.17 16.83
C ALA A 14 8.78 29.56 16.14
N THR A 15 8.11 28.61 16.80
CA THR A 15 6.98 27.87 16.23
C THR A 15 5.67 28.54 16.61
N ARG A 16 4.80 28.76 15.62
CA ARG A 16 3.37 29.05 15.83
C ARG A 16 2.51 28.00 15.15
N ILE A 17 1.25 27.87 15.57
CA ILE A 17 0.29 26.98 14.91
C ILE A 17 -0.63 27.84 14.03
N ASP A 18 -0.58 27.61 12.71
CA ASP A 18 -1.42 28.29 11.72
C ASP A 18 -2.53 27.33 11.24
N LEU A 19 -3.76 27.84 11.11
CA LEU A 19 -4.90 27.17 10.48
C LEU A 19 -5.02 27.61 9.02
N PHE A 20 -5.15 26.65 8.10
CA PHE A 20 -5.39 26.89 6.68
C PHE A 20 -6.63 26.14 6.20
N GLU A 21 -7.63 26.90 5.75
CA GLU A 21 -8.77 26.40 4.98
C GLU A 21 -8.51 26.52 3.48
N GLU A 22 -7.76 27.55 3.10
CA GLU A 22 -7.24 27.76 1.75
C GLU A 22 -5.73 28.02 1.78
N LEU A 23 -5.04 27.66 0.68
CA LEU A 23 -3.58 27.79 0.59
C LEU A 23 -3.18 28.89 -0.38
N THR A 24 -2.41 29.86 0.13
CA THR A 24 -1.66 30.79 -0.71
C THR A 24 -0.50 30.07 -1.41
N ASP A 25 0.03 30.65 -2.49
CA ASP A 25 1.21 30.12 -3.20
C ASP A 25 2.42 29.93 -2.25
N HIS A 26 2.59 30.83 -1.28
CA HIS A 26 3.65 30.74 -0.28
C HIS A 26 3.45 29.56 0.67
N SER A 27 2.24 29.38 1.21
CA SER A 27 1.93 28.23 2.10
C SER A 27 2.01 26.90 1.34
N LEU A 28 1.55 26.87 0.08
CA LEU A 28 1.64 25.68 -0.76
C LEU A 28 3.09 25.30 -1.05
N ALA A 29 3.96 26.27 -1.35
CA ALA A 29 5.39 26.02 -1.55
C ALA A 29 6.06 25.49 -0.26
N ALA A 30 5.69 26.02 0.90
CA ALA A 30 6.19 25.54 2.19
C ALA A 30 5.75 24.09 2.48
N LEU A 31 4.49 23.76 2.23
CA LEU A 31 3.95 22.39 2.36
C LEU A 31 4.62 21.40 1.41
N ARG A 32 4.88 21.78 0.15
CA ARG A 32 5.64 20.95 -0.81
C ARG A 32 7.05 20.66 -0.32
N SER A 33 7.71 21.66 0.25
CA SER A 33 9.04 21.48 0.83
C SER A 33 9.00 20.53 2.03
N PHE A 34 8.00 20.68 2.89
CA PHE A 34 7.77 19.81 4.05
C PHE A 34 7.51 18.36 3.64
N THR A 35 6.57 18.07 2.73
CA THR A 35 6.24 16.69 2.34
C THR A 35 7.38 16.00 1.59
N ARG A 36 8.21 16.77 0.86
CA ARG A 36 9.46 16.26 0.30
C ARG A 36 10.48 15.88 1.39
N ARG A 37 10.64 16.71 2.43
CA ARG A 37 11.52 16.40 3.57
C ARG A 37 11.02 15.22 4.40
N LEU A 38 9.70 15.05 4.50
CA LEU A 38 9.04 13.89 5.09
C LEU A 38 9.29 12.59 4.28
N GLY A 39 9.75 12.70 3.03
CA GLY A 39 9.90 11.56 2.12
C GLY A 39 8.61 11.09 1.46
N ALA A 40 7.52 11.86 1.59
CA ALA A 40 6.18 11.51 1.11
C ALA A 40 5.56 12.65 0.27
N PRO A 41 6.14 13.01 -0.89
CA PRO A 41 5.63 14.13 -1.70
C PRO A 41 4.19 13.93 -2.21
N HIS A 42 3.81 12.67 -2.46
CA HIS A 42 2.46 12.29 -2.90
C HIS A 42 1.38 12.59 -1.85
N LEU A 43 1.72 12.60 -0.55
CA LEU A 43 0.79 12.95 0.53
C LEU A 43 0.13 14.32 0.28
N LEU A 44 0.89 15.29 -0.23
CA LEU A 44 0.33 16.61 -0.51
C LEU A 44 -0.61 16.58 -1.71
N GLU A 45 -0.12 16.08 -2.84
CA GLU A 45 -0.80 16.22 -4.13
C GLU A 45 -2.00 15.26 -4.27
N GLU A 46 -1.96 14.10 -3.59
CA GLU A 46 -2.98 13.04 -3.73
C GLU A 46 -3.94 12.95 -2.55
N VAL A 47 -3.57 13.43 -1.36
CA VAL A 47 -4.41 13.30 -0.16
C VAL A 47 -4.81 14.67 0.40
N ILE A 48 -3.84 15.52 0.70
CA ILE A 48 -4.10 16.79 1.37
C ILE A 48 -4.86 17.77 0.46
N LEU A 49 -4.31 18.07 -0.74
CA LEU A 49 -4.90 19.06 -1.64
C LEU A 49 -6.28 18.66 -2.17
N PRO A 50 -6.55 17.40 -2.56
CA PRO A 50 -7.89 17.01 -2.98
C PRO A 50 -8.94 17.26 -1.90
N LYS A 51 -8.66 16.88 -0.64
CA LYS A 51 -9.58 17.09 0.49
C LYS A 51 -9.79 18.57 0.82
N LEU A 52 -8.75 19.39 0.73
CA LEU A 52 -8.89 20.84 0.91
C LEU A 52 -9.80 21.48 -0.16
N ARG A 53 -9.66 21.06 -1.42
CA ARG A 53 -10.46 21.61 -2.53
C ARG A 53 -11.96 21.28 -2.44
N GLU A 54 -12.32 20.20 -1.74
CA GLU A 54 -13.72 19.87 -1.47
C GLU A 54 -14.39 20.83 -0.47
N GLY A 55 -13.61 21.65 0.24
CA GLY A 55 -14.11 22.69 1.15
C GLY A 55 -14.49 22.18 2.55
N ASP A 56 -14.33 20.89 2.81
CA ASP A 56 -14.71 20.25 4.07
C ASP A 56 -13.50 19.79 4.90
N SER A 57 -12.32 20.33 4.61
CA SER A 57 -11.05 19.99 5.25
C SER A 57 -10.28 21.24 5.66
N GLN A 58 -9.52 21.13 6.74
CA GLN A 58 -8.64 22.18 7.23
C GLN A 58 -7.27 21.59 7.57
N LEU A 59 -6.24 22.41 7.49
CA LEU A 59 -4.88 22.08 7.92
C LEU A 59 -4.48 22.89 9.13
N LEU A 60 -3.91 22.21 10.11
CA LEU A 60 -3.28 22.82 11.26
C LEU A 60 -1.81 22.54 11.20
N THR A 61 -1.01 23.60 11.17
CA THR A 61 0.40 23.49 10.79
C THR A 61 1.28 24.19 11.80
N ALA A 62 2.31 23.50 12.28
CA ALA A 62 3.39 24.15 12.99
C ALA A 62 4.29 24.85 11.96
N VAL A 63 4.40 26.17 12.10
CA VAL A 63 5.09 27.05 11.18
C VAL A 63 6.20 27.78 11.92
N GLN A 64 7.38 27.81 11.29
CA GLN A 64 8.52 28.61 11.70
C GLN A 64 8.83 29.61 10.58
N ASP A 65 8.87 30.89 10.91
CA ASP A 65 9.30 31.92 9.97
C ASP A 65 10.82 32.14 10.11
N ARG A 66 11.47 32.40 8.97
CA ARG A 66 12.88 32.78 8.95
C ARG A 66 13.06 34.09 9.74
N PRO A 67 14.09 34.19 10.61
CA PRO A 67 14.32 35.41 11.37
C PRO A 67 14.52 36.66 10.49
N TRP A 68 15.26 36.51 9.37
CA TRP A 68 15.46 37.59 8.41
C TRP A 68 16.01 37.07 7.06
N PRO A 69 15.52 37.59 5.91
CA PRO A 69 14.27 38.32 5.75
C PRO A 69 13.05 37.38 5.92
N PRO A 70 11.97 37.81 6.59
CA PRO A 70 10.77 36.99 6.83
C PRO A 70 9.82 36.90 5.63
N TRP A 71 10.29 37.19 4.42
CA TRP A 71 9.49 37.16 3.18
C TRP A 71 10.21 36.46 2.04
N GLY A 72 9.44 36.06 1.02
CA GLY A 72 9.91 35.37 -0.17
C GLY A 72 9.73 33.84 -0.11
N LEU A 73 10.05 33.17 -1.21
CA LEU A 73 9.99 31.71 -1.29
C LEU A 73 11.01 31.09 -0.32
N GLY A 74 10.54 30.20 0.55
CA GLY A 74 11.37 29.56 1.58
C GLY A 74 11.58 30.39 2.85
N ALA A 75 10.88 31.51 3.02
CA ALA A 75 10.88 32.24 4.30
C ALA A 75 10.02 31.56 5.38
N ARG A 76 9.07 30.73 4.97
CA ARG A 76 8.18 29.97 5.86
C ARG A 76 8.53 28.48 5.81
N PHE A 77 8.72 27.89 6.98
CA PHE A 77 9.03 26.48 7.16
C PHE A 77 7.88 25.80 7.90
N VAL A 78 7.32 24.75 7.32
CA VAL A 78 6.36 23.89 8.02
C VAL A 78 7.14 22.75 8.66
N THR A 79 6.91 22.51 9.96
CA THR A 79 7.57 21.45 10.74
C THR A 79 6.60 20.34 11.15
N ALA A 80 5.30 20.65 11.24
CA ALA A 80 4.26 19.69 11.50
C ALA A 80 2.97 20.03 10.75
N VAL A 81 2.18 19.02 10.39
CA VAL A 81 0.88 19.16 9.72
C VAL A 81 -0.11 18.15 10.30
N CYS A 82 -1.28 18.63 10.69
CA CYS A 82 -2.46 17.81 10.98
C CYS A 82 -3.58 18.23 10.04
N GLN A 83 -4.27 17.26 9.44
CA GLN A 83 -5.43 17.50 8.60
C GLN A 83 -6.69 17.00 9.29
N THR A 84 -7.67 17.87 9.42
CA THR A 84 -9.03 17.51 9.80
C THR A 84 -9.92 17.55 8.56
N HIS A 85 -10.91 16.66 8.48
CA HIS A 85 -11.94 16.75 7.45
C HIS A 85 -13.25 16.13 7.90
N ALA A 86 -14.36 16.70 7.44
CA ALA A 86 -15.70 16.23 7.78
C ALA A 86 -16.02 14.92 7.05
N ILE A 87 -16.56 13.95 7.80
CA ILE A 87 -16.98 12.64 7.30
C ILE A 87 -18.51 12.60 7.17
N SER A 88 -19.20 13.05 8.23
CA SER A 88 -20.65 13.17 8.35
C SER A 88 -20.98 14.31 9.30
N ASP A 89 -22.26 14.53 9.60
CA ASP A 89 -22.69 15.55 10.56
C ASP A 89 -21.99 15.35 11.91
N ALA A 90 -21.37 16.43 12.42
CA ALA A 90 -20.57 16.47 13.63
C ALA A 90 -19.50 15.35 13.76
N SER A 91 -19.01 14.77 12.67
CA SER A 91 -18.03 13.67 12.70
C SER A 91 -16.86 13.95 11.77
N TYR A 92 -15.66 13.89 12.32
CA TYR A 92 -14.44 14.35 11.64
C TYR A 92 -13.36 13.28 11.70
N ALA A 93 -12.65 13.07 10.60
CA ALA A 93 -11.40 12.32 10.64
C ALA A 93 -10.25 13.28 10.84
N VAL A 94 -9.33 12.86 11.70
CA VAL A 94 -8.12 13.60 12.05
C VAL A 94 -6.94 12.75 11.61
N SER A 95 -6.01 13.32 10.85
CA SER A 95 -4.79 12.62 10.47
C SER A 95 -3.87 12.40 11.69
N PRO A 96 -2.87 11.51 11.62
CA PRO A 96 -1.70 11.70 12.49
C PRO A 96 -1.13 13.10 12.30
N VAL A 97 -0.43 13.62 13.30
CA VAL A 97 0.37 14.83 13.11
C VAL A 97 1.64 14.43 12.35
N TYR A 98 1.68 14.75 11.07
CA TYR A 98 2.86 14.55 10.23
C TYR A 98 3.98 15.45 10.72
N VAL A 99 5.16 14.90 10.95
CA VAL A 99 6.36 15.62 11.38
C VAL A 99 7.56 15.07 10.63
N THR A 100 8.58 15.91 10.39
CA THR A 100 9.85 15.45 9.81
C THR A 100 10.69 14.69 10.83
N ASP A 101 11.65 13.89 10.37
CA ASP A 101 12.47 12.99 11.21
C ASP A 101 13.09 13.66 12.45
N GLU A 102 13.48 14.93 12.34
CA GLU A 102 14.09 15.70 13.43
C GLU A 102 13.12 16.08 14.56
N ASP A 103 11.81 16.07 14.31
CA ASP A 103 10.76 16.42 15.26
C ASP A 103 9.88 15.21 15.66
N LEU A 104 10.26 13.99 15.27
CA LEU A 104 9.48 12.77 15.56
C LEU A 104 9.12 12.65 17.04
N THR A 105 10.05 12.97 17.94
CA THR A 105 9.84 12.90 19.39
C THR A 105 9.51 14.25 20.06
N ASN A 106 9.19 15.29 19.28
CA ASN A 106 8.79 16.61 19.78
C ASN A 106 7.32 16.59 20.23
N VAL A 107 7.05 15.88 21.32
CA VAL A 107 5.69 15.65 21.84
C VAL A 107 4.98 16.97 22.14
N GLY A 108 5.69 17.99 22.64
CA GLY A 108 5.11 19.30 22.90
C GLY A 108 4.52 19.96 21.65
N MET A 109 5.28 20.02 20.55
CA MET A 109 4.79 20.57 19.29
C MET A 109 3.68 19.70 18.68
N ILE A 110 3.83 18.38 18.72
CA ILE A 110 2.86 17.44 18.18
C ILE A 110 1.51 17.60 18.91
N SER A 111 1.54 17.65 20.24
CA SER A 111 0.36 17.86 21.08
C SER A 111 -0.24 19.25 20.89
N ALA A 112 0.58 20.28 20.64
CA ALA A 112 0.08 21.64 20.36
C ALA A 112 -0.71 21.70 19.04
N VAL A 113 -0.21 21.08 17.97
CA VAL A 113 -0.92 21.01 16.68
C VAL A 113 -2.21 20.21 16.83
N PHE A 114 -2.16 19.07 17.53
CA PHE A 114 -3.32 18.23 17.75
C PHE A 114 -4.37 18.90 18.64
N LYS A 115 -3.94 19.60 19.68
CA LYS A 115 -4.81 20.41 20.55
C LYS A 115 -5.61 21.40 19.72
N GLU A 116 -4.95 22.20 18.89
CA GLU A 116 -5.63 23.20 18.08
C GLU A 116 -6.68 22.54 17.17
N ALA A 117 -6.40 21.32 16.66
CA ALA A 117 -7.34 20.58 15.82
C ALA A 117 -8.58 20.19 16.61
N LEU A 118 -8.39 19.70 17.84
CA LEU A 118 -9.49 19.34 18.71
C LEU A 118 -10.27 20.55 19.23
N ASP A 119 -9.61 21.67 19.54
CA ASP A 119 -10.28 22.89 20.02
C ASP A 119 -11.26 23.42 18.96
N GLN A 120 -10.85 23.45 17.68
CA GLN A 120 -11.73 23.86 16.58
C GLN A 120 -12.97 22.96 16.47
N LEU A 121 -12.78 21.64 16.63
CA LEU A 121 -13.89 20.68 16.56
C LEU A 121 -14.78 20.75 17.81
N ALA A 122 -14.19 20.89 19.00
CA ALA A 122 -14.88 20.88 20.29
C ALA A 122 -15.79 22.09 20.53
N VAL A 123 -15.73 23.12 19.67
CA VAL A 123 -16.74 24.20 19.61
C VAL A 123 -18.16 23.61 19.51
N ASN A 124 -18.32 22.51 18.76
CA ASN A 124 -19.55 21.72 18.79
C ASN A 124 -19.43 20.61 19.86
N PRO A 125 -20.25 20.61 20.92
CA PRO A 125 -20.19 19.60 21.98
C PRO A 125 -20.46 18.17 21.51
N ARG A 126 -21.03 17.99 20.31
CA ARG A 126 -21.31 16.69 19.70
C ARG A 126 -20.24 16.26 18.70
N ALA A 127 -19.20 17.07 18.47
CA ALA A 127 -18.17 16.74 17.51
C ALA A 127 -17.40 15.48 17.92
N GLU A 128 -17.42 14.48 17.04
CA GLU A 128 -16.67 13.24 17.19
C GLU A 128 -15.42 13.25 16.32
N VAL A 129 -14.33 12.74 16.88
CA VAL A 129 -13.09 12.41 16.14
C VAL A 129 -13.07 10.93 15.84
N CYS A 130 -12.74 10.60 14.60
CA CYS A 130 -12.81 9.25 14.06
C CYS A 130 -11.49 8.76 13.49
N TYR A 131 -11.17 7.50 13.79
CA TYR A 131 -10.08 6.75 13.15
C TYR A 131 -10.62 5.43 12.60
N LEU A 132 -10.17 5.02 11.40
CA LEU A 132 -10.52 3.73 10.83
C LEU A 132 -9.37 2.75 11.00
N VAL A 133 -9.59 1.72 11.82
CA VAL A 133 -8.52 0.86 12.35
C VAL A 133 -8.76 -0.59 12.01
N ALA A 134 -7.71 -1.29 11.58
CA ALA A 134 -7.74 -2.67 11.17
C ALA A 134 -8.23 -3.58 12.31
N GLU A 135 -9.06 -4.56 11.95
CA GLU A 135 -9.46 -5.67 12.80
C GLU A 135 -8.19 -6.41 13.25
N ASN A 136 -8.08 -6.68 14.55
CA ASN A 136 -6.91 -7.29 15.21
C ASN A 136 -5.66 -6.42 15.34
N SER A 137 -5.69 -5.12 15.03
CA SER A 137 -4.60 -4.23 15.47
C SER A 137 -4.54 -4.24 16.99
N THR A 138 -3.41 -4.68 17.55
CA THR A 138 -3.26 -4.86 19.01
C THR A 138 -2.92 -3.54 19.69
N LEU A 139 -1.86 -2.87 19.24
CA LEU A 139 -1.37 -1.64 19.86
C LEU A 139 -2.32 -0.47 19.61
N VAL A 140 -2.78 -0.26 18.36
CA VAL A 140 -3.68 0.86 18.04
C VAL A 140 -5.01 0.71 18.77
N ASN A 141 -5.60 -0.49 18.79
CA ASN A 141 -6.83 -0.75 19.56
C ASN A 141 -6.64 -0.44 21.04
N HIS A 142 -5.55 -0.92 21.65
CA HIS A 142 -5.26 -0.69 23.06
C HIS A 142 -5.17 0.81 23.37
N VAL A 143 -4.37 1.53 22.60
CA VAL A 143 -4.13 2.97 22.80
C VAL A 143 -5.39 3.79 22.58
N LEU A 144 -6.16 3.54 21.51
CA LEU A 144 -7.42 4.24 21.26
C LEU A 144 -8.46 3.96 22.34
N THR A 145 -8.63 2.70 22.75
CA THR A 145 -9.58 2.33 23.81
C THR A 145 -9.21 2.98 25.14
N GLN A 146 -7.93 2.96 25.51
CA GLN A 146 -7.45 3.66 26.70
C GLN A 146 -7.67 5.18 26.59
N SER A 147 -7.63 5.72 25.38
CA SER A 147 -7.84 7.14 25.08
C SER A 147 -9.31 7.57 25.06
N GLY A 148 -10.24 6.67 25.41
CA GLY A 148 -11.68 6.94 25.45
C GLY A 148 -12.41 6.75 24.13
N PHE A 149 -11.73 6.26 23.07
CA PHE A 149 -12.38 5.94 21.81
C PHE A 149 -13.15 4.62 21.91
N LYS A 150 -14.35 4.60 21.33
CA LYS A 150 -15.21 3.43 21.25
C LYS A 150 -15.24 2.91 19.81
N ARG A 151 -15.01 1.60 19.66
CA ARG A 151 -15.16 0.90 18.39
C ARG A 151 -16.64 0.82 18.01
N SER A 152 -16.95 1.12 16.75
CA SER A 152 -18.28 0.90 16.16
C SER A 152 -18.46 -0.54 15.72
N ASP A 153 -19.71 -0.99 15.67
CA ASP A 153 -20.07 -2.27 15.06
C ASP A 153 -19.96 -2.23 13.53
N ASP A 154 -19.93 -1.04 12.94
CA ASP A 154 -19.72 -0.85 11.50
C ASP A 154 -18.38 -1.45 11.06
N VAL A 155 -18.44 -2.19 9.95
CA VAL A 155 -17.31 -2.92 9.39
C VAL A 155 -17.04 -2.42 7.99
N PHE A 156 -15.83 -1.91 7.78
CA PHE A 156 -15.32 -1.51 6.48
C PHE A 156 -14.38 -2.58 5.96
N VAL A 157 -14.75 -3.19 4.85
CA VAL A 157 -13.90 -4.21 4.24
C VAL A 157 -13.14 -3.57 3.10
N THR A 158 -11.82 -3.54 3.22
CA THR A 158 -10.95 -3.14 2.11
C THR A 158 -10.15 -4.36 1.63
N TRP A 159 -9.40 -4.18 0.54
CA TRP A 159 -8.44 -5.19 0.08
C TRP A 159 -7.40 -5.54 1.17
N ALA A 160 -7.09 -4.60 2.07
CA ALA A 160 -6.04 -4.74 3.08
C ALA A 160 -6.52 -5.40 4.39
N GLY A 161 -7.82 -5.34 4.69
CA GLY A 161 -8.30 -5.58 6.05
C GLY A 161 -9.80 -5.37 6.21
N ARG A 162 -10.38 -5.96 7.26
CA ARG A 162 -11.55 -5.39 7.93
C ARG A 162 -11.08 -4.27 8.80
N TYR A 163 -11.85 -3.20 8.83
CA TYR A 163 -11.58 -2.02 9.62
C TYR A 163 -12.85 -1.62 10.37
N HIS A 164 -12.65 -1.03 11.54
CA HIS A 164 -13.73 -0.51 12.37
C HIS A 164 -13.45 0.95 12.70
N THR A 165 -14.52 1.74 12.77
CA THR A 165 -14.39 3.14 13.15
C THR A 165 -14.29 3.24 14.66
N TYR A 166 -13.28 3.96 15.15
CA TYR A 166 -13.12 4.32 16.55
C TYR A 166 -13.52 5.78 16.72
N ARG A 167 -14.41 6.07 17.67
CA ARG A 167 -15.02 7.39 17.85
C ARG A 167 -14.88 7.88 19.28
N ALA A 168 -14.60 9.16 19.47
CA ALA A 168 -14.66 9.84 20.75
C ALA A 168 -15.09 11.30 20.56
N LEU A 169 -15.74 11.90 21.57
CA LEU A 169 -16.05 13.33 21.55
C LEU A 169 -14.75 14.14 21.63
N ALA A 170 -14.58 15.13 20.75
CA ALA A 170 -13.37 15.96 20.69
C ALA A 170 -13.02 16.60 22.05
N GLY A 171 -14.05 17.10 22.76
CA GLY A 171 -13.89 17.68 24.10
C GLY A 171 -13.46 16.67 25.18
N ASP A 172 -13.84 15.40 25.05
CA ASP A 172 -13.40 14.35 25.97
C ASP A 172 -11.97 13.91 25.67
N VAL A 173 -11.59 13.87 24.39
CA VAL A 173 -10.20 13.63 23.97
C VAL A 173 -9.27 14.71 24.52
N LEU A 174 -9.65 16.00 24.42
CA LEU A 174 -8.89 17.11 25.01
C LEU A 174 -8.63 16.91 26.51
N LYS A 175 -9.70 16.67 27.27
CA LYS A 175 -9.61 16.43 28.73
C LYS A 175 -8.77 15.20 29.06
N HIS A 176 -8.93 14.13 28.28
CA HIS A 176 -8.21 12.89 28.50
C HIS A 176 -6.70 13.11 28.40
N PHE A 177 -6.24 13.89 27.43
CA PHE A 177 -4.82 14.20 27.24
C PHE A 177 -4.33 15.43 28.01
N GLY A 178 -5.18 16.04 28.85
CA GLY A 178 -4.88 17.25 29.61
C GLY A 178 -4.68 18.50 28.74
N LEU A 179 -5.05 18.43 27.46
CA LEU A 179 -4.85 19.52 26.49
C LEU A 179 -5.87 20.65 26.68
N ASP A 180 -6.95 20.43 27.43
CA ASP A 180 -7.90 21.46 27.85
C ASP A 180 -7.31 22.45 28.87
N LYS A 181 -6.29 22.01 29.62
CA LYS A 181 -5.67 22.79 30.72
C LYS A 181 -4.38 23.51 30.32
N HIS A 182 -3.80 23.16 29.17
CA HIS A 182 -2.54 23.73 28.70
C HIS A 182 -2.81 24.58 27.46
N SER A 183 -2.21 25.75 27.40
CA SER A 183 -2.21 26.58 26.19
C SER A 183 -1.20 26.04 25.17
N VAL A 184 -1.31 26.46 23.91
CA VAL A 184 -0.32 26.12 22.87
C VAL A 184 1.10 26.53 23.28
N PRO A 185 1.35 27.74 23.84
CA PRO A 185 2.66 28.09 24.40
C PRO A 185 3.18 27.14 25.48
N ASP A 186 2.33 26.68 26.40
CA ASP A 186 2.72 25.75 27.47
C ASP A 186 3.20 24.42 26.88
N LEU A 187 2.44 23.88 25.91
CA LEU A 187 2.80 22.66 25.19
C LEU A 187 4.11 22.81 24.41
N LEU A 188 4.30 23.93 23.71
CA LEU A 188 5.54 24.23 22.98
C LEU A 188 6.75 24.35 23.93
N ALA A 189 6.53 24.83 25.16
CA ALA A 189 7.53 24.87 26.23
C ALA A 189 7.73 23.52 26.94
N HIS A 190 7.06 22.45 26.50
CA HIS A 190 7.06 21.13 27.15
C HIS A 190 6.67 21.19 28.63
N ASP A 191 5.76 22.11 28.98
CA ASP A 191 5.17 22.19 30.31
C ASP A 191 4.05 21.16 30.44
N LEU A 192 4.45 19.88 30.42
CA LEU A 192 3.60 18.73 30.63
C LEU A 192 4.19 17.90 31.77
N ASP A 193 3.36 17.49 32.72
CA ASP A 193 3.80 16.52 33.71
C ASP A 193 4.15 15.18 33.04
N THR A 194 4.98 14.37 33.71
CA THR A 194 5.49 13.11 33.16
C THR A 194 4.38 12.16 32.71
N SER A 195 3.26 12.10 33.44
CA SER A 195 2.14 11.21 33.11
C SER A 195 1.43 11.67 31.84
N LEU A 196 1.18 12.97 31.70
CA LEU A 196 0.59 13.54 30.47
C LEU A 196 1.54 13.44 29.28
N LEU A 197 2.85 13.62 29.49
CA LEU A 197 3.86 13.46 28.44
C LEU A 197 3.88 12.02 27.90
N GLU A 198 3.97 11.02 28.78
CA GLU A 198 3.95 9.60 28.40
C GLU A 198 2.69 9.23 27.62
N LYS A 199 1.55 9.75 28.09
CA LYS A 199 0.24 9.50 27.49
C LYS A 199 0.11 10.10 26.08
N ASN A 200 0.50 11.36 25.92
CA ASN A 200 0.51 12.03 24.61
C ASN A 200 1.53 11.36 23.67
N ALA A 201 2.72 11.03 24.16
CA ALA A 201 3.75 10.35 23.38
C ALA A 201 3.25 9.00 22.86
N LEU A 202 2.68 8.16 23.73
CA LEU A 202 2.16 6.85 23.36
C LEU A 202 1.06 6.97 22.31
N PHE A 203 0.11 7.91 22.50
CA PHE A 203 -0.97 8.14 21.56
C PHE A 203 -0.47 8.58 20.19
N HIS A 204 0.28 9.69 20.14
CA HIS A 204 0.72 10.27 18.88
C HIS A 204 1.65 9.35 18.10
N GLN A 205 2.59 8.68 18.77
CA GLN A 205 3.50 7.76 18.08
C GLN A 205 2.78 6.51 17.57
N THR A 206 1.82 5.99 18.33
CA THR A 206 1.02 4.84 17.88
C THR A 206 0.21 5.20 16.64
N LEU A 207 -0.44 6.37 16.62
CA LEU A 207 -1.17 6.83 15.43
C LEU A 207 -0.24 7.08 14.25
N TYR A 208 0.90 7.71 14.48
CA TYR A 208 1.88 7.99 13.43
C TYR A 208 2.41 6.70 12.79
N LEU A 209 2.84 5.72 13.60
CA LEU A 209 3.35 4.44 13.12
C LEU A 209 2.26 3.59 12.49
N GLY A 210 1.09 3.49 13.12
CA GLY A 210 -0.04 2.68 12.64
C GLY A 210 -0.62 3.18 11.32
N SER A 211 -0.45 4.48 11.02
CA SER A 211 -0.88 5.08 9.75
C SER A 211 0.25 5.23 8.72
N ARG A 212 1.52 4.99 9.08
CA ARG A 212 2.69 5.28 8.24
C ARG A 212 2.61 4.61 6.87
N ALA A 213 2.17 3.36 6.84
CA ALA A 213 2.01 2.61 5.59
C ALA A 213 0.97 3.22 4.65
N GLU A 214 0.05 4.05 5.14
CA GLU A 214 -0.96 4.70 4.31
C GLU A 214 -0.43 5.95 3.60
N TRP A 215 0.41 6.74 4.26
CA TRP A 215 0.87 8.03 3.74
C TRP A 215 2.34 8.05 3.28
N ALA A 216 3.15 7.06 3.64
CA ALA A 216 4.57 7.01 3.26
C ALA A 216 4.88 6.07 2.09
N SER A 217 3.99 5.12 1.80
CA SER A 217 4.23 4.07 0.80
C SER A 217 2.96 3.75 0.01
N GLU A 218 3.12 3.54 -1.29
CA GLU A 218 2.04 3.05 -2.13
C GLU A 218 1.75 1.57 -1.82
N ARG A 219 0.47 1.23 -1.64
CA ARG A 219 -0.05 -0.16 -1.63
C ARG A 219 0.50 -1.09 -0.53
N THR A 220 0.79 -0.56 0.65
CA THR A 220 1.05 -1.33 1.87
C THR A 220 -0.20 -1.43 2.75
N ILE A 221 -0.33 -2.54 3.50
CA ILE A 221 -1.37 -2.70 4.51
C ILE A 221 -1.03 -1.78 5.69
N SER A 222 -1.97 -0.93 6.07
CA SER A 222 -1.84 0.01 7.18
C SER A 222 -2.82 -0.35 8.29
N GLU A 223 -2.40 -0.23 9.56
CA GLU A 223 -3.28 -0.48 10.70
C GLU A 223 -4.35 0.60 10.80
N ILE A 224 -4.01 1.84 10.42
CA ILE A 224 -4.93 2.97 10.33
C ILE A 224 -4.96 3.44 8.88
N ILE A 225 -6.16 3.59 8.32
CA ILE A 225 -6.37 4.10 6.97
C ILE A 225 -7.22 5.37 6.99
N GLY A 226 -7.14 6.14 5.90
CA GLY A 226 -7.91 7.36 5.76
C GLY A 226 -9.40 7.09 5.63
N LEU A 227 -10.21 7.84 6.39
CA LEU A 227 -11.64 7.99 6.13
C LEU A 227 -11.85 9.03 5.02
N VAL A 228 -12.97 8.90 4.30
CA VAL A 228 -13.48 9.90 3.35
C VAL A 228 -14.94 10.20 3.64
N ARG A 229 -15.48 11.26 3.03
CA ARG A 229 -16.87 11.69 3.20
C ARG A 229 -17.86 10.53 2.94
N GLY A 230 -18.91 10.46 3.75
CA GLY A 230 -19.85 9.33 3.75
C GLY A 230 -19.42 8.14 4.62
N ALA A 231 -18.38 8.33 5.44
CA ALA A 231 -17.81 7.31 6.33
C ALA A 231 -17.24 6.10 5.59
N HIS A 232 -16.85 6.24 4.32
CA HIS A 232 -16.20 5.17 3.57
C HIS A 232 -14.67 5.26 3.65
N ALA A 233 -14.00 4.21 3.18
CA ALA A 233 -12.58 4.23 2.87
C ALA A 233 -12.42 4.20 1.34
N SER A 234 -11.84 5.24 0.76
CA SER A 234 -11.34 5.20 -0.61
C SER A 234 -9.92 5.76 -0.62
N LYS A 235 -8.99 5.02 -1.22
CA LYS A 235 -7.74 5.62 -1.70
C LYS A 235 -8.09 6.55 -2.89
N PRO A 236 -7.30 7.59 -3.16
CA PRO A 236 -7.50 8.43 -4.34
C PRO A 236 -7.61 7.55 -5.60
N GLY A 237 -8.76 7.60 -6.29
CA GLY A 237 -9.04 6.79 -7.49
C GLY A 237 -9.66 5.39 -7.28
N GLY A 238 -10.05 5.02 -6.05
CA GLY A 238 -10.69 3.73 -5.76
C GLY A 238 -12.22 3.73 -5.88
N VAL A 239 -12.78 2.62 -6.39
CA VAL A 239 -14.23 2.30 -6.31
C VAL A 239 -14.60 2.10 -4.84
N PRO A 240 -15.76 2.59 -4.36
CA PRO A 240 -16.20 2.36 -2.98
C PRO A 240 -16.20 0.87 -2.64
N SER A 241 -15.67 0.50 -1.47
CA SER A 241 -15.66 -0.89 -1.05
C SER A 241 -17.07 -1.38 -0.68
N GLY A 242 -17.59 -2.33 -1.45
CA GLY A 242 -18.74 -3.16 -1.10
C GLY A 242 -18.39 -4.23 -0.04
N SER A 243 -19.40 -5.00 0.37
CA SER A 243 -19.41 -6.00 1.46
C SER A 243 -18.53 -7.25 1.26
N GLY A 244 -17.34 -7.13 0.67
CA GLY A 244 -16.40 -8.24 0.43
C GLY A 244 -15.70 -8.75 1.69
N ARG A 245 -14.88 -9.80 1.57
CA ARG A 245 -13.94 -10.27 2.63
C ARG A 245 -12.50 -9.81 2.30
N PHE A 246 -11.56 -9.86 3.26
CA PHE A 246 -10.29 -9.10 3.28
C PHE A 246 -9.02 -9.97 3.51
N ALA A 247 -7.84 -9.37 3.39
CA ALA A 247 -6.52 -10.04 3.38
C ALA A 247 -6.12 -10.92 4.60
N PHE A 248 -6.93 -11.03 5.65
CA PHE A 248 -6.66 -11.89 6.81
C PHE A 248 -7.93 -12.60 7.26
N ASP A 249 -8.48 -13.46 6.41
CA ASP A 249 -9.45 -14.48 6.84
C ASP A 249 -8.66 -15.69 7.40
N PRO A 250 -8.81 -16.07 8.69
CA PRO A 250 -8.06 -17.17 9.31
C PRO A 250 -8.41 -18.56 8.75
N GLU A 251 -9.48 -18.71 7.97
CA GLU A 251 -9.84 -19.96 7.28
C GLU A 251 -9.28 -20.03 5.84
N ARG A 252 -8.00 -19.69 5.64
CA ARG A 252 -7.37 -19.85 4.33
C ARG A 252 -7.04 -21.31 4.03
N ASP A 253 -7.60 -21.83 2.95
CA ASP A 253 -6.87 -22.76 2.11
C ASP A 253 -5.83 -21.97 1.30
N ILE A 254 -4.55 -22.25 1.53
CA ILE A 254 -3.44 -21.67 0.78
C ILE A 254 -3.59 -22.13 -0.67
N PHE A 255 -4.02 -21.24 -1.56
CA PHE A 255 -4.32 -21.59 -2.96
C PHE A 255 -3.27 -21.08 -3.96
N PHE A 256 -2.24 -20.36 -3.50
CA PHE A 256 -1.01 -20.10 -4.25
C PHE A 256 0.19 -20.09 -3.30
N ASP A 257 1.38 -20.35 -3.84
CA ASP A 257 2.63 -20.36 -3.08
C ASP A 257 3.68 -19.50 -3.77
N TRP A 258 4.42 -18.73 -2.98
CA TRP A 258 5.34 -17.71 -3.47
C TRP A 258 6.77 -17.98 -3.00
N VAL A 259 7.72 -17.98 -3.93
CA VAL A 259 9.13 -18.20 -3.66
C VAL A 259 9.93 -17.01 -4.20
N ALA A 260 10.61 -16.30 -3.31
CA ALA A 260 11.51 -15.20 -3.65
C ALA A 260 12.95 -15.70 -3.84
N ASN A 261 13.76 -14.93 -4.57
CA ASN A 261 15.16 -15.24 -4.89
C ASN A 261 15.33 -16.59 -5.61
N PHE A 262 14.43 -16.85 -6.57
CA PHE A 262 14.26 -18.18 -7.16
C PHE A 262 15.46 -18.66 -7.97
N LEU A 263 16.02 -17.81 -8.85
CA LEU A 263 17.17 -18.17 -9.69
C LEU A 263 18.52 -17.83 -9.06
N GLY A 264 18.58 -17.00 -8.02
CA GLY A 264 19.89 -16.56 -7.54
C GLY A 264 19.92 -15.86 -6.19
N GLY A 265 19.53 -16.55 -5.11
CA GLY A 265 20.22 -16.58 -3.80
C GLY A 265 20.78 -15.30 -3.15
N GLY A 266 20.34 -14.11 -3.55
CA GLY A 266 20.90 -12.82 -3.11
C GLY A 266 22.11 -12.29 -3.90
N ALA A 267 22.48 -12.89 -5.04
CA ALA A 267 23.58 -12.41 -5.87
C ALA A 267 23.15 -11.23 -6.77
N THR A 268 23.74 -10.06 -6.55
CA THR A 268 23.48 -8.83 -7.32
C THR A 268 24.63 -8.54 -8.30
N GLY A 269 24.34 -7.83 -9.40
CA GLY A 269 25.35 -7.43 -10.40
C GLY A 269 25.21 -8.10 -11.76
N PRO A 270 26.00 -7.68 -12.77
CA PRO A 270 25.78 -8.01 -14.18
C PRO A 270 25.92 -9.49 -14.53
N THR A 271 26.63 -10.27 -13.71
CA THR A 271 26.81 -11.73 -13.90
C THR A 271 25.74 -12.57 -13.21
N SER A 272 24.74 -11.95 -12.55
CA SER A 272 23.68 -12.71 -11.88
C SER A 272 22.84 -13.51 -12.89
N PRO A 273 22.28 -14.66 -12.51
CA PRO A 273 21.43 -15.46 -13.41
C PRO A 273 20.26 -14.67 -13.99
N VAL A 274 19.67 -13.77 -13.20
CA VAL A 274 18.55 -12.92 -13.62
C VAL A 274 18.99 -11.89 -14.66
N ASN A 275 20.16 -11.27 -14.50
CA ASN A 275 20.68 -10.32 -15.49
C ASN A 275 21.08 -11.02 -16.79
N ARG A 276 21.66 -12.23 -16.72
CA ARG A 276 21.90 -13.04 -17.93
C ARG A 276 20.60 -13.39 -18.67
N LEU A 277 19.53 -13.70 -17.93
CA LEU A 277 18.22 -13.95 -18.53
C LEU A 277 17.63 -12.69 -19.17
N LEU A 278 17.79 -11.52 -18.53
CA LEU A 278 17.38 -10.23 -19.12
C LEU A 278 18.16 -9.93 -20.39
N ASP A 279 19.48 -10.10 -20.38
CA ASP A 279 20.32 -9.89 -21.56
C ASP A 279 19.89 -10.83 -22.69
N TYR A 280 19.66 -12.11 -22.40
CA TYR A 280 19.14 -13.07 -23.38
C TYR A 280 17.82 -12.57 -24.00
N VAL A 281 16.85 -12.18 -23.17
CA VAL A 281 15.55 -11.72 -23.67
C VAL A 281 15.67 -10.47 -24.53
N VAL A 282 16.51 -9.49 -24.14
CA VAL A 282 16.74 -8.27 -24.92
C VAL A 282 17.43 -8.58 -26.25
N HIS A 283 18.43 -9.48 -26.28
CA HIS A 283 19.08 -9.89 -27.53
C HIS A 283 18.12 -10.62 -28.49
N HIS A 284 17.11 -11.29 -27.95
CA HIS A 284 16.10 -12.03 -28.70
C HIS A 284 14.81 -11.23 -28.96
N GLU A 285 14.82 -9.89 -28.80
CA GLU A 285 13.63 -9.03 -29.03
C GLU A 285 12.93 -9.31 -30.37
N LYS A 286 13.69 -9.52 -31.44
CA LYS A 286 13.15 -9.76 -32.79
C LYS A 286 12.48 -11.13 -32.98
N ASP A 287 12.74 -12.06 -32.07
CA ASP A 287 12.20 -13.43 -32.12
C ASP A 287 10.84 -13.54 -31.40
N PHE A 288 10.46 -12.50 -30.64
CA PHE A 288 9.17 -12.42 -29.96
C PHE A 288 8.02 -12.29 -30.97
N LYS A 289 6.93 -13.02 -30.70
CA LYS A 289 5.72 -13.01 -31.52
C LYS A 289 4.51 -12.54 -30.72
N PRO A 290 3.47 -11.98 -31.35
CA PRO A 290 2.22 -11.68 -30.66
C PRO A 290 1.66 -12.89 -29.92
N ALA A 291 1.28 -12.70 -28.67
CA ALA A 291 0.76 -13.77 -27.83
C ALA A 291 -0.58 -14.29 -28.36
N THR A 292 -0.75 -15.60 -28.33
CA THR A 292 -2.00 -16.26 -28.74
C THR A 292 -2.88 -16.60 -27.53
N ILE A 293 -4.17 -16.78 -27.80
CA ILE A 293 -5.16 -17.38 -26.89
C ILE A 293 -5.77 -18.61 -27.55
N VAL A 294 -6.30 -19.52 -26.72
CA VAL A 294 -7.14 -20.63 -27.18
C VAL A 294 -8.56 -20.33 -26.72
N GLU A 295 -9.42 -19.93 -27.66
CA GLU A 295 -10.83 -19.69 -27.35
C GLU A 295 -11.58 -21.02 -27.13
N ARG A 296 -12.63 -20.98 -26.30
CA ARG A 296 -13.44 -22.17 -26.02
C ARG A 296 -14.05 -22.70 -27.31
N ASN A 297 -13.77 -23.97 -27.64
CA ASN A 297 -14.16 -24.66 -28.89
C ASN A 297 -13.38 -24.27 -30.16
N ALA A 298 -12.28 -23.52 -30.06
CA ALA A 298 -11.40 -23.27 -31.20
C ALA A 298 -10.46 -24.45 -31.46
N ALA A 299 -10.23 -24.77 -32.74
CA ALA A 299 -9.34 -25.85 -33.14
C ALA A 299 -7.84 -25.50 -33.06
N ALA A 300 -7.51 -24.20 -33.02
CA ALA A 300 -6.12 -23.71 -32.99
C ALA A 300 -6.00 -22.38 -32.23
N PRO A 301 -4.82 -22.08 -31.66
CA PRO A 301 -4.54 -20.79 -31.04
C PRO A 301 -4.60 -19.64 -32.06
N SER A 302 -5.08 -18.47 -31.64
CA SER A 302 -5.17 -17.27 -32.47
C SER A 302 -4.76 -16.01 -31.70
N VAL A 303 -4.43 -14.94 -32.43
CA VAL A 303 -4.13 -13.63 -31.82
C VAL A 303 -5.44 -12.86 -31.65
N ASN A 304 -5.72 -12.44 -30.41
CA ASN A 304 -6.89 -11.60 -30.09
C ASN A 304 -6.49 -10.51 -29.08
N GLU A 305 -6.10 -9.35 -29.61
CA GLU A 305 -5.61 -8.23 -28.80
C GLU A 305 -6.68 -7.57 -27.91
N LYS A 306 -7.96 -7.91 -28.09
CA LYS A 306 -9.05 -7.50 -27.17
C LYS A 306 -9.08 -8.33 -25.89
N ILE A 307 -8.37 -9.46 -25.85
CA ILE A 307 -8.34 -10.39 -24.73
C ILE A 307 -6.93 -10.47 -24.14
N ARG A 308 -5.90 -10.63 -24.99
CA ARG A 308 -4.50 -10.70 -24.58
C ARG A 308 -3.66 -9.82 -25.48
N ARG A 309 -2.94 -8.88 -24.89
CA ARG A 309 -1.93 -8.07 -25.56
C ARG A 309 -0.60 -8.25 -24.85
N ALA A 310 0.30 -9.00 -25.48
CA ALA A 310 1.65 -9.24 -25.04
C ALA A 310 2.46 -9.86 -26.20
N LEU A 311 3.77 -9.98 -26.02
CA LEU A 311 4.63 -10.74 -26.90
C LEU A 311 5.15 -12.00 -26.17
N THR A 312 5.38 -13.08 -26.90
CA THR A 312 5.86 -14.36 -26.35
C THR A 312 7.04 -14.93 -27.13
N LEU A 313 7.91 -15.63 -26.40
CA LEU A 313 9.04 -16.40 -26.92
C LEU A 313 9.06 -17.78 -26.26
N ASP A 314 8.88 -18.82 -27.06
CA ASP A 314 8.77 -20.21 -26.57
C ASP A 314 10.16 -20.85 -26.30
N LYS A 315 11.23 -20.29 -26.88
CA LYS A 315 12.59 -20.83 -26.74
C LYS A 315 13.34 -20.12 -25.63
N LEU A 316 13.57 -20.82 -24.52
CA LEU A 316 14.32 -20.33 -23.37
C LEU A 316 15.84 -20.56 -23.47
N GLY A 317 16.30 -21.29 -24.48
CA GLY A 317 17.73 -21.51 -24.72
C GLY A 317 18.41 -22.23 -23.56
N GLU A 318 19.59 -21.75 -23.14
CA GLU A 318 20.36 -22.34 -22.05
C GLU A 318 19.65 -22.31 -20.68
N PHE A 319 18.65 -21.43 -20.52
CA PHE A 319 17.97 -21.23 -19.24
C PHE A 319 16.94 -22.32 -18.93
N GLU A 320 16.46 -23.06 -19.94
CA GLU A 320 15.39 -24.05 -19.79
C GLU A 320 15.77 -25.14 -18.77
N ALA A 321 16.93 -25.78 -18.94
CA ALA A 321 17.40 -26.83 -18.04
C ALA A 321 17.59 -26.31 -16.61
N THR A 322 18.14 -25.11 -16.46
CA THR A 322 18.37 -24.49 -15.14
C THR A 322 17.06 -24.23 -14.41
N LEU A 323 16.06 -23.68 -15.10
CA LEU A 323 14.73 -23.42 -14.54
C LEU A 323 14.02 -24.73 -14.15
N VAL A 324 14.08 -25.75 -15.00
CA VAL A 324 13.49 -27.07 -14.72
C VAL A 324 14.04 -27.65 -13.42
N GLU A 325 15.35 -27.62 -13.21
CA GLU A 325 15.96 -28.17 -11.99
C GLU A 325 15.58 -27.36 -10.73
N HIS A 326 15.52 -26.03 -10.83
CA HIS A 326 15.05 -25.20 -9.70
C HIS A 326 13.56 -25.42 -9.39
N ILE A 327 12.71 -25.60 -10.40
CA ILE A 327 11.30 -25.92 -10.20
C ILE A 327 11.17 -27.27 -9.49
N LYS A 328 11.88 -28.30 -9.97
CA LYS A 328 11.87 -29.64 -9.36
C LYS A 328 12.30 -29.60 -7.89
N SER A 329 13.34 -28.85 -7.56
CA SER A 329 13.84 -28.77 -6.17
C SER A 329 12.85 -28.12 -5.21
N GLN A 330 11.98 -27.22 -5.70
CA GLN A 330 10.97 -26.53 -4.88
C GLN A 330 9.62 -27.25 -4.85
N LEU A 331 9.33 -28.10 -5.85
CA LEU A 331 8.01 -28.66 -6.10
C LEU A 331 7.40 -29.37 -4.88
N GLN A 332 8.17 -30.18 -4.16
CA GLN A 332 7.65 -30.89 -3.00
C GLN A 332 7.19 -29.93 -1.89
N GLY A 333 7.98 -28.89 -1.60
CA GLY A 333 7.64 -27.89 -0.60
C GLY A 333 6.44 -27.03 -1.01
N VAL A 334 6.37 -26.68 -2.30
CA VAL A 334 5.22 -25.97 -2.90
C VAL A 334 3.94 -26.79 -2.73
N LEU A 335 3.96 -28.07 -3.10
CA LEU A 335 2.78 -28.95 -2.99
C LEU A 335 2.29 -29.10 -1.55
N GLN A 336 3.21 -29.20 -0.59
CA GLN A 336 2.86 -29.25 0.84
C GLN A 336 2.18 -27.96 1.30
N ARG A 337 2.73 -26.79 0.94
CA ARG A 337 2.13 -25.49 1.30
C ARG A 337 0.77 -25.29 0.65
N LEU A 338 0.59 -25.74 -0.59
CA LEU A 338 -0.69 -25.75 -1.30
C LEU A 338 -1.67 -26.85 -0.84
N LYS A 339 -1.29 -27.68 0.14
CA LYS A 339 -2.05 -28.87 0.59
C LYS A 339 -2.45 -29.81 -0.56
N ARG A 340 -1.61 -29.93 -1.59
CA ARG A 340 -1.85 -30.77 -2.77
C ARG A 340 -1.16 -32.12 -2.61
N LYS A 341 -1.78 -33.16 -3.18
CA LYS A 341 -1.17 -34.51 -3.21
C LYS A 341 0.01 -34.52 -4.20
N PRO A 342 1.10 -35.23 -3.87
CA PRO A 342 2.15 -35.51 -4.84
C PRO A 342 1.59 -36.25 -6.07
N PHE A 343 2.18 -35.99 -7.23
CA PHE A 343 1.85 -36.64 -8.50
C PHE A 343 3.13 -37.05 -9.24
N ALA A 344 3.00 -38.00 -10.18
CA ALA A 344 4.10 -38.39 -11.03
C ALA A 344 4.42 -37.26 -12.01
N LEU A 345 5.61 -36.65 -11.87
CA LEU A 345 6.02 -35.48 -12.66
C LEU A 345 6.17 -35.84 -14.14
N GLY A 346 5.42 -35.16 -14.99
CA GLY A 346 5.52 -35.17 -16.45
C GLY A 346 6.40 -34.04 -16.96
N ARG A 347 6.05 -33.48 -18.12
CA ARG A 347 6.79 -32.34 -18.71
C ARG A 347 6.51 -31.03 -17.97
N ILE A 348 7.45 -30.08 -18.09
CA ILE A 348 7.27 -28.70 -17.65
C ILE A 348 7.30 -27.83 -18.90
N GLU A 349 6.17 -27.22 -19.22
CA GLU A 349 6.05 -26.26 -20.34
C GLU A 349 6.44 -24.86 -19.84
N MET A 350 7.19 -24.09 -20.64
CA MET A 350 7.59 -22.72 -20.30
C MET A 350 7.53 -21.81 -21.52
N GLN A 351 7.14 -20.56 -21.30
CA GLN A 351 7.07 -19.52 -22.31
C GLN A 351 7.47 -18.18 -21.68
N ILE A 352 8.40 -17.47 -22.32
CA ILE A 352 8.71 -16.09 -21.92
C ILE A 352 7.62 -15.18 -22.48
N THR A 353 7.14 -14.26 -21.65
CA THR A 353 6.17 -13.22 -22.04
C THR A 353 6.77 -11.83 -21.76
N ALA A 354 6.79 -10.98 -22.77
CA ALA A 354 7.12 -9.57 -22.66
C ALA A 354 5.82 -8.74 -22.72
N SER A 355 5.53 -8.02 -21.65
CA SER A 355 4.37 -7.13 -21.54
C SER A 355 4.84 -5.68 -21.54
N GLY A 356 4.71 -5.02 -22.69
CA GLY A 356 5.02 -3.60 -22.89
C GLY A 356 3.86 -2.65 -22.58
N ASP A 357 3.98 -1.39 -22.99
CA ASP A 357 2.97 -0.35 -22.69
C ASP A 357 1.56 -0.71 -23.22
N GLY A 358 0.57 -0.65 -22.33
CA GLY A 358 -0.82 -1.02 -22.60
C GLY A 358 -1.06 -2.53 -22.78
N SER A 359 -0.10 -3.38 -22.42
CA SER A 359 -0.28 -4.85 -22.40
C SER A 359 -1.19 -5.27 -21.25
N TYR A 360 -1.96 -6.34 -21.46
CA TYR A 360 -2.86 -6.93 -20.45
C TYR A 360 -3.25 -8.37 -20.88
N PHE A 361 -3.82 -9.14 -19.95
CA PHE A 361 -4.50 -10.39 -20.28
C PHE A 361 -5.75 -10.51 -19.41
N LYS A 362 -6.92 -10.50 -20.04
CA LYS A 362 -8.21 -10.64 -19.33
C LYS A 362 -8.31 -11.96 -18.57
N MET A 363 -9.25 -11.99 -17.64
CA MET A 363 -9.59 -13.15 -16.83
C MET A 363 -9.74 -14.43 -17.67
N HIS A 364 -8.97 -15.45 -17.31
CA HIS A 364 -8.94 -16.76 -17.97
C HIS A 364 -8.49 -17.85 -16.99
N GLN A 365 -8.61 -19.11 -17.42
CA GLN A 365 -8.03 -20.28 -16.76
C GLN A 365 -6.96 -20.88 -17.67
N ASP A 366 -5.97 -21.53 -17.07
CA ASP A 366 -4.91 -22.21 -17.82
C ASP A 366 -5.30 -23.62 -18.23
N SER A 367 -6.26 -24.23 -17.54
CA SER A 367 -6.78 -25.56 -17.82
C SER A 367 -8.32 -25.54 -17.75
N ASP A 368 -8.95 -26.40 -18.54
CA ASP A 368 -10.38 -26.70 -18.44
C ASP A 368 -10.66 -27.95 -17.56
N GLY A 369 -9.61 -28.49 -16.92
CA GLY A 369 -9.64 -29.67 -16.06
C GLY A 369 -9.57 -31.01 -16.80
N LYS A 370 -9.45 -31.00 -18.14
CA LYS A 370 -9.33 -32.23 -18.95
C LYS A 370 -7.91 -32.52 -19.41
N ASP A 371 -6.99 -31.59 -19.22
CA ASP A 371 -5.58 -31.75 -19.55
C ASP A 371 -4.79 -32.39 -18.39
N THR A 372 -3.46 -32.42 -18.53
CA THR A 372 -2.56 -32.97 -17.53
C THR A 372 -1.89 -31.89 -16.66
N ARG A 373 -2.32 -30.63 -16.74
CA ARG A 373 -1.72 -29.54 -15.97
C ARG A 373 -2.16 -29.66 -14.51
N GLU A 374 -1.19 -29.77 -13.60
CA GLU A 374 -1.45 -29.86 -12.16
C GLU A 374 -1.12 -28.54 -11.44
N LEU A 375 -0.12 -27.80 -11.94
CA LEU A 375 0.25 -26.48 -11.42
C LEU A 375 0.59 -25.53 -12.59
N SER A 376 0.15 -24.30 -12.46
CA SER A 376 0.65 -23.16 -13.21
C SER A 376 1.69 -22.42 -12.39
N PHE A 377 2.64 -21.77 -13.06
CA PHE A 377 3.54 -20.84 -12.42
C PHE A 377 3.84 -19.61 -13.29
N VAL A 378 4.17 -18.53 -12.61
CA VAL A 378 4.65 -17.28 -13.23
C VAL A 378 5.90 -16.84 -12.49
N TYR A 379 7.03 -16.87 -13.18
CA TYR A 379 8.30 -16.31 -12.69
C TYR A 379 8.48 -14.89 -13.22
N PHE A 380 8.75 -13.94 -12.34
CA PHE A 380 8.88 -12.52 -12.64
C PHE A 380 10.34 -12.09 -12.68
N PHE A 381 10.70 -11.37 -13.75
CA PHE A 381 12.01 -10.74 -13.87
C PHE A 381 11.91 -9.44 -14.67
N HIS A 382 12.77 -8.47 -14.37
CA HIS A 382 12.80 -7.18 -15.05
C HIS A 382 14.10 -6.43 -14.78
N ARG A 383 14.39 -5.43 -15.62
CA ARG A 383 15.50 -4.50 -15.40
C ARG A 383 15.33 -3.74 -14.07
N GLU A 384 16.40 -3.68 -13.29
CA GLU A 384 16.47 -2.81 -12.11
C GLU A 384 17.22 -1.49 -12.40
N PRO A 385 16.74 -0.34 -11.89
CA PRO A 385 15.46 -0.16 -11.18
C PRO A 385 14.27 -0.36 -12.13
N ARG A 386 13.14 -0.85 -11.60
CA ARG A 386 11.91 -1.13 -12.35
C ARG A 386 11.47 0.10 -13.16
N ARG A 387 11.22 -0.08 -14.47
CA ARG A 387 10.85 0.98 -15.42
C ARG A 387 9.40 0.93 -15.92
N PHE A 388 8.58 0.09 -15.30
CA PHE A 388 7.15 -0.02 -15.58
C PHE A 388 6.31 0.07 -14.29
N SER A 389 5.03 0.35 -14.46
CA SER A 389 4.00 0.32 -13.41
C SER A 389 2.81 -0.54 -13.85
N GLY A 390 2.03 -1.05 -12.90
CA GLY A 390 0.94 -1.99 -13.20
C GLY A 390 1.46 -3.39 -13.52
N GLY A 391 0.68 -4.17 -14.27
CA GLY A 391 1.06 -5.53 -14.65
C GLY A 391 0.95 -6.56 -13.53
N GLU A 392 0.20 -6.29 -12.47
CA GLU A 392 0.00 -7.24 -11.41
C GLU A 392 -0.73 -8.49 -11.93
N LEU A 393 -0.37 -9.66 -11.40
CA LEU A 393 -1.08 -10.90 -11.64
C LEU A 393 -2.19 -11.02 -10.59
N ARG A 394 -3.45 -10.96 -11.00
CA ARG A 394 -4.59 -11.16 -10.10
C ARG A 394 -5.10 -12.58 -10.26
N ILE A 395 -5.04 -13.37 -9.18
CA ILE A 395 -5.50 -14.77 -9.14
C ILE A 395 -6.75 -14.84 -8.27
N PHE A 396 -7.84 -15.35 -8.82
CA PHE A 396 -9.10 -15.56 -8.13
C PHE A 396 -9.08 -16.89 -7.40
N GLU A 397 -9.65 -16.90 -6.20
CA GLU A 397 -9.93 -18.12 -5.46
C GLU A 397 -10.99 -18.93 -6.20
N SER A 398 -10.95 -20.25 -6.03
CA SER A 398 -11.96 -21.15 -6.59
C SER A 398 -12.55 -21.97 -5.46
N ARG A 399 -13.87 -22.01 -5.36
CA ARG A 399 -14.60 -22.74 -4.32
C ARG A 399 -15.32 -23.94 -4.91
N MET A 400 -15.31 -25.05 -4.19
CA MET A 400 -16.15 -26.20 -4.52
C MET A 400 -17.56 -25.97 -3.97
N VAL A 401 -18.54 -25.87 -4.86
CA VAL A 401 -19.97 -25.78 -4.52
C VAL A 401 -20.68 -26.90 -5.27
N ASP A 402 -21.34 -27.80 -4.55
CA ASP A 402 -22.10 -28.94 -5.13
C ASP A 402 -21.28 -29.79 -6.11
N GLY A 403 -20.01 -30.06 -5.81
CA GLY A 403 -19.14 -30.85 -6.67
C GLY A 403 -18.65 -30.12 -7.94
N LYS A 404 -18.92 -28.82 -8.06
CA LYS A 404 -18.43 -27.96 -9.15
C LYS A 404 -17.47 -26.90 -8.60
N LEU A 405 -16.37 -26.69 -9.32
CA LEU A 405 -15.44 -25.61 -9.02
C LEU A 405 -16.01 -24.30 -9.61
N LEU A 406 -16.35 -23.35 -8.74
CA LEU A 406 -16.86 -22.03 -9.12
C LEU A 406 -15.84 -20.94 -8.75
N PRO A 407 -15.75 -19.86 -9.54
CA PRO A 407 -15.01 -18.67 -9.14
C PRO A 407 -15.53 -18.17 -7.79
N ALA A 408 -14.62 -17.85 -6.88
CA ALA A 408 -14.94 -17.11 -5.67
C ALA A 408 -14.91 -15.61 -5.97
N ASP A 409 -15.62 -14.82 -5.15
CA ASP A 409 -15.66 -13.36 -5.28
C ASP A 409 -14.39 -12.70 -4.70
N HIS A 410 -13.28 -13.45 -4.62
CA HIS A 410 -12.04 -13.09 -3.94
C HIS A 410 -10.85 -13.32 -4.86
N SER A 411 -9.90 -12.38 -4.86
CA SER A 411 -8.68 -12.49 -5.65
C SER A 411 -7.49 -11.90 -4.92
N HIS A 412 -6.31 -12.41 -5.25
CA HIS A 412 -5.04 -11.92 -4.73
C HIS A 412 -4.25 -11.32 -5.88
N THR A 413 -3.85 -10.06 -5.70
CA THR A 413 -3.12 -9.29 -6.71
C THR A 413 -1.63 -9.28 -6.34
N LEU A 414 -0.82 -9.95 -7.17
CA LEU A 414 0.60 -10.15 -6.95
C LEU A 414 1.40 -9.15 -7.77
N ALA A 415 2.18 -8.33 -7.09
CA ALA A 415 3.10 -7.40 -7.73
C ALA A 415 4.24 -8.19 -8.40
N PRO A 416 4.68 -7.78 -9.61
CA PRO A 416 5.79 -8.41 -10.32
C PRO A 416 7.11 -8.05 -9.62
N ARG A 417 7.47 -8.83 -8.60
CA ARG A 417 8.72 -8.68 -7.85
C ARG A 417 9.86 -9.37 -8.60
N GLN A 418 11.02 -8.71 -8.65
CA GLN A 418 12.22 -9.29 -9.24
C GLN A 418 12.57 -10.64 -8.61
N ASP A 419 12.97 -11.58 -9.45
CA ASP A 419 13.43 -12.92 -9.06
C ASP A 419 12.46 -13.68 -8.16
N ALA A 420 11.16 -13.57 -8.47
CA ALA A 420 10.12 -14.25 -7.69
C ALA A 420 9.26 -15.13 -8.59
N ILE A 421 8.90 -16.31 -8.10
CA ILE A 421 7.98 -17.25 -8.77
C ILE A 421 6.74 -17.45 -7.91
N VAL A 422 5.57 -17.51 -8.56
CA VAL A 422 4.32 -17.93 -7.93
C VAL A 422 3.83 -19.22 -8.57
N PHE A 423 3.37 -20.16 -7.74
CA PHE A 423 2.71 -21.40 -8.13
C PHE A 423 1.24 -21.37 -7.71
N PHE A 424 0.33 -21.79 -8.59
CA PHE A 424 -1.10 -21.85 -8.31
C PHE A 424 -1.80 -22.94 -9.14
N PRO A 425 -2.99 -23.42 -8.76
CA PRO A 425 -3.72 -24.41 -9.55
C PRO A 425 -4.16 -23.83 -10.90
N PRO A 426 -4.05 -24.58 -12.00
CA PRO A 426 -4.34 -24.08 -13.36
C PRO A 426 -5.83 -23.80 -13.60
N LEU A 427 -6.69 -24.32 -12.73
CA LEU A 427 -8.13 -24.07 -12.74
C LEU A 427 -8.52 -22.73 -12.11
N ASN A 428 -7.60 -22.07 -11.39
CA ASN A 428 -7.90 -20.77 -10.81
C ASN A 428 -7.99 -19.72 -11.94
N GLU A 429 -9.10 -18.99 -11.96
CA GLU A 429 -9.23 -17.83 -12.84
C GLU A 429 -8.18 -16.80 -12.47
N HIS A 430 -7.56 -16.17 -13.46
CA HIS A 430 -6.58 -15.13 -13.22
C HIS A 430 -6.48 -14.17 -14.41
N GLU A 431 -5.97 -12.97 -14.14
CA GLU A 431 -5.76 -11.92 -15.13
C GLU A 431 -4.44 -11.18 -14.90
N VAL A 432 -3.92 -10.57 -15.96
CA VAL A 432 -2.80 -9.63 -15.90
C VAL A 432 -3.34 -8.22 -16.09
N LEU A 433 -3.22 -7.41 -15.05
CA LEU A 433 -3.68 -6.02 -15.07
C LEU A 433 -2.88 -5.17 -16.07
N PRO A 434 -3.42 -4.04 -16.55
CA PRO A 434 -2.74 -3.20 -17.53
C PRO A 434 -1.33 -2.80 -17.11
N VAL A 435 -0.38 -2.94 -18.03
CA VAL A 435 1.01 -2.52 -17.86
C VAL A 435 1.20 -1.14 -18.47
N ARG A 436 1.95 -0.27 -17.79
CA ARG A 436 2.42 1.00 -18.33
C ARG A 436 3.93 1.06 -18.33
N VAL A 437 4.53 1.31 -19.49
CA VAL A 437 5.98 1.41 -19.72
C VAL A 437 6.27 2.76 -20.38
N PRO A 438 6.46 3.86 -19.61
CA PRO A 438 6.55 5.21 -20.18
C PRO A 438 7.67 5.40 -21.20
N SER A 439 8.75 4.62 -21.13
CA SER A 439 9.87 4.71 -22.08
C SER A 439 9.56 4.09 -23.45
N GLY A 440 8.59 3.16 -23.52
CA GLY A 440 8.32 2.36 -24.72
C GLY A 440 9.45 1.41 -25.14
N GLN A 441 10.53 1.30 -24.37
CA GLN A 441 11.70 0.49 -24.70
C GLN A 441 11.45 -0.98 -24.34
N PHE A 442 11.83 -1.91 -25.22
CA PHE A 442 11.59 -3.35 -25.00
C PHE A 442 12.24 -3.86 -23.71
N GLY A 443 13.50 -3.48 -23.43
CA GLY A 443 14.22 -3.88 -22.22
C GLY A 443 13.64 -3.34 -20.90
N ASP A 444 12.70 -2.39 -20.97
CA ASP A 444 12.01 -1.83 -19.81
C ASP A 444 10.65 -2.51 -19.55
N ASN A 445 10.27 -3.49 -20.39
CA ASN A 445 9.02 -4.22 -20.27
C ASN A 445 8.95 -5.06 -18.98
N ARG A 446 7.71 -5.42 -18.62
CA ARG A 446 7.47 -6.47 -17.63
C ARG A 446 7.70 -7.83 -18.29
N PHE A 447 8.69 -8.58 -17.82
CA PHE A 447 8.93 -9.94 -18.29
C PHE A 447 8.45 -11.00 -17.30
N THR A 448 7.88 -12.06 -17.84
CA THR A 448 7.58 -13.28 -17.07
C THR A 448 7.99 -14.53 -17.83
N ILE A 449 8.30 -15.59 -17.10
CA ILE A 449 8.25 -16.95 -17.62
C ILE A 449 6.97 -17.56 -17.07
N ASN A 450 6.00 -17.76 -17.96
CA ASN A 450 4.77 -18.48 -17.63
C ASN A 450 5.02 -19.95 -17.92
N GLY A 451 4.56 -20.85 -17.06
CA GLY A 451 4.72 -22.27 -17.30
C GLY A 451 3.71 -23.15 -16.61
N TRP A 452 3.69 -24.41 -17.04
CA TRP A 452 2.74 -25.41 -16.61
C TRP A 452 3.46 -26.71 -16.29
N ILE A 453 3.20 -27.26 -15.11
CA ILE A 453 3.75 -28.53 -14.64
C ILE A 453 2.70 -29.60 -14.87
N HIS A 454 3.05 -30.59 -15.67
CA HIS A 454 2.15 -31.67 -16.03
C HIS A 454 2.36 -32.89 -15.13
N ARG A 455 1.28 -33.64 -14.86
CA ARG A 455 1.38 -35.04 -14.46
C ARG A 455 1.65 -35.94 -15.68
N GLN A 456 2.18 -37.13 -15.39
CA GLN A 456 2.31 -38.22 -16.38
C GLN A 456 0.95 -38.73 -16.88
#